data_AF-A0AAE0VV90-F1
#
_entry.id   AF-A0AAE0VV90-F1
#
_cell.length_a   1.000
_cell.length_b   1.000
_cell.length_c   1.000
_cell.angle_alpha   90.00
_cell.angle_beta   90.00
_cell.angle_gamma   90.00
#
_symmetry.space_group_name_H-M   'P 1'
#
loop_
_entity.id
_entity.type
_entity.pdbx_description
1 polymer ?
#
loop_
_entity_poly.entity_id
_entity_poly.type
_entity_poly.pdbx_seq_one_letter_code
_entity_poly.pdbx_strand_id
1 'polypeptide(L)'
;MCKPYNSDLKVSQVKALSKPKNSNLKVSPVKALRKPKNSNLKISPVKALSKPKNSNLKVSPVKAMSNPKNSDLKVSSVKALSKPMNSDLKVSPVKALSKPKNSDLKVSSVKALSKPKNSDLKVSSVKALSKPKNSNLKVIIASMHE
;
A
#
# COMPACT_ATOMS: atom_id res chain seq x y z
N MET A 1 16.13 33.15 -10.48
CA MET A 1 15.93 31.70 -10.72
C MET A 1 16.32 30.93 -9.46
N CYS A 2 15.36 30.34 -8.74
CA CYS A 2 15.63 29.56 -7.53
C CYS A 2 16.11 28.14 -7.89
N LYS A 3 17.19 27.70 -7.24
CA LYS A 3 17.83 26.38 -7.41
C LYS A 3 16.81 25.23 -7.43
N PRO A 4 16.99 24.18 -8.26
CA PRO A 4 16.08 23.04 -8.25
C PRO A 4 16.14 22.32 -6.89
N TYR A 5 14.97 22.10 -6.30
CA TYR A 5 14.79 21.37 -5.05
C TYR A 5 15.14 19.89 -5.27
N ASN A 6 16.42 19.55 -5.18
CA ASN A 6 16.93 18.20 -5.35
C ASN A 6 18.13 17.93 -4.43
N SER A 7 17.93 17.11 -3.41
CA SER A 7 18.93 16.15 -2.98
C SER A 7 18.25 15.12 -2.08
N ASP A 8 18.34 13.86 -2.45
CA ASP A 8 17.81 12.71 -1.73
C ASP A 8 17.98 12.83 -0.20
N LEU A 9 16.90 12.68 0.57
CA LEU A 9 16.98 12.65 2.03
C LEU A 9 16.96 11.21 2.55
N LYS A 10 17.94 10.86 3.39
CA LYS A 10 17.98 9.60 4.14
C LYS A 10 17.72 9.89 5.62
N VAL A 11 16.73 9.24 6.21
CA VAL A 11 16.40 9.38 7.63
C VAL A 11 16.35 8.01 8.29
N SER A 12 16.97 7.89 9.47
CA SER A 12 17.04 6.64 10.23
C SER A 12 16.28 6.74 11.56
N GLN A 13 15.77 5.60 12.05
CA GLN A 13 15.13 5.46 13.37
C GLN A 13 14.07 6.51 13.70
N VAL A 14 13.06 6.62 12.84
CA VAL A 14 12.03 7.64 12.98
C VAL A 14 10.89 7.16 13.87
N LYS A 15 10.73 7.80 15.04
CA LYS A 15 9.56 7.57 15.91
C LYS A 15 8.27 8.03 15.22
N ALA A 16 8.28 9.23 14.65
CA ALA A 16 7.18 9.74 13.85
C ALA A 16 7.69 10.81 12.87
N LEU A 17 7.19 10.78 11.64
CA LEU A 17 7.38 11.86 10.67
C LEU A 17 6.05 12.22 10.00
N SER A 18 5.82 13.51 9.79
CA SER A 18 4.55 14.04 9.31
C SER A 18 4.80 15.01 8.16
N LYS A 19 4.06 14.83 7.06
CA LYS A 19 4.07 15.70 5.87
C LYS A 19 5.47 15.96 5.25
N PRO A 20 6.40 14.99 5.15
CA PRO A 20 7.65 15.26 4.44
C PRO A 20 7.39 15.57 2.96
N LYS A 21 8.17 16.50 2.41
CA LYS A 21 8.13 16.97 1.03
C LYS A 21 9.54 16.98 0.49
N ASN A 22 9.93 15.92 -0.21
CA ASN A 22 11.22 15.77 -0.88
C ASN A 22 10.98 15.04 -2.20
N SER A 23 11.78 15.30 -3.23
CA SER A 23 11.70 14.58 -4.51
C SER A 23 11.91 13.08 -4.29
N ASN A 24 12.92 12.73 -3.51
CA ASN A 24 13.20 11.36 -3.09
C ASN A 24 13.41 11.30 -1.57
N LEU A 25 12.79 10.34 -0.90
CA LEU A 25 12.96 10.11 0.52
C LEU A 25 13.19 8.62 0.79
N LYS A 26 14.27 8.30 1.51
CA LYS A 26 14.59 6.97 2.03
C LYS A 26 14.46 6.99 3.54
N VAL A 27 13.60 6.15 4.12
CA VAL A 27 13.45 6.09 5.59
C VAL A 27 13.56 4.65 6.10
N SER A 28 14.36 4.44 7.15
CA SER A 28 14.61 3.08 7.67
C SER A 28 15.20 3.08 9.08
N PRO A 29 14.62 2.42 10.11
CA PRO A 29 13.23 1.95 10.26
C PRO A 29 12.28 3.08 10.74
N VAL A 30 10.96 2.86 10.60
CA VAL A 30 9.93 3.86 10.96
C VAL A 30 8.81 3.28 11.82
N LYS A 31 8.51 3.91 12.96
CA LYS A 31 7.34 3.57 13.76
C LYS A 31 6.06 4.17 13.17
N ALA A 32 6.07 5.44 12.75
CA ALA A 32 4.93 6.07 12.10
C ALA A 32 5.31 7.09 11.02
N LEU A 33 4.67 7.02 9.85
CA LEU A 33 4.76 8.04 8.80
C LEU A 33 3.36 8.49 8.36
N ARG A 34 3.09 9.80 8.39
CA ARG A 34 1.79 10.39 8.03
C ARG A 34 1.92 11.38 6.89
N LYS A 35 1.02 11.25 5.91
CA LYS A 35 0.84 12.19 4.79
C LYS A 35 2.12 12.54 4.00
N PRO A 36 3.05 11.60 3.70
CA PRO A 36 4.19 11.93 2.85
C PRO A 36 3.72 12.36 1.45
N LYS A 37 4.40 13.37 0.90
CA LYS A 37 4.17 13.93 -0.44
C LYS A 37 5.51 14.02 -1.17
N ASN A 38 5.94 12.90 -1.73
CA ASN A 38 7.24 12.74 -2.41
C ASN A 38 7.02 12.13 -3.80
N SER A 39 7.87 12.45 -4.76
CA SER A 39 7.81 11.80 -6.09
C SER A 39 8.19 10.32 -5.97
N ASN A 40 9.27 10.02 -5.25
CA ASN A 40 9.67 8.65 -4.90
C ASN A 40 9.87 8.50 -3.39
N LEU A 41 9.27 7.46 -2.82
CA LEU A 41 9.43 7.14 -1.41
C LEU A 41 9.80 5.66 -1.25
N LYS A 42 10.94 5.40 -0.63
CA LYS A 42 11.42 4.06 -0.26
C LYS A 42 11.45 3.96 1.26
N ILE A 43 10.75 2.99 1.83
CA ILE A 43 10.71 2.81 3.29
C ILE A 43 10.87 1.34 3.67
N SER A 44 11.70 1.08 4.67
CA SER A 44 11.91 -0.28 5.16
C SER A 44 12.50 -0.32 6.56
N PRO A 45 12.01 -1.10 7.53
CA PRO A 45 10.63 -1.54 7.77
C PRO A 45 9.73 -0.43 8.35
N VAL A 46 8.39 -0.61 8.28
CA VAL A 46 7.40 0.36 8.81
C VAL A 46 6.34 -0.29 9.70
N LYS A 47 6.12 0.26 10.89
CA LYS A 47 4.99 -0.16 11.75
C LYS A 47 3.66 0.44 11.28
N ALA A 48 3.60 1.74 10.98
CA ALA A 48 2.39 2.38 10.49
C ALA A 48 2.64 3.43 9.39
N LEU A 49 1.95 3.32 8.27
CA LEU A 49 1.93 4.30 7.18
C LEU A 49 0.48 4.78 6.92
N SER A 50 0.26 6.09 6.92
CA SER A 50 -1.09 6.63 6.72
C SER A 50 -1.13 7.77 5.72
N LYS A 51 -2.09 7.69 4.80
CA LYS A 51 -2.40 8.70 3.78
C LYS A 51 -1.19 9.09 2.89
N PRO A 52 -0.30 8.18 2.44
CA PRO A 52 0.74 8.54 1.48
C PRO A 52 0.12 9.04 0.17
N LYS A 53 0.72 10.10 -0.39
CA LYS A 53 0.37 10.71 -1.67
C LYS A 53 1.64 10.88 -2.50
N ASN A 54 2.08 9.80 -3.13
CA ASN A 54 3.35 9.74 -3.87
C ASN A 54 3.10 9.19 -5.27
N SER A 55 3.92 9.59 -6.25
CA SER A 55 3.88 9.00 -7.59
C SER A 55 4.39 7.56 -7.56
N ASN A 56 5.51 7.31 -6.86
CA ASN A 56 6.06 5.98 -6.67
C ASN A 56 6.34 5.70 -5.20
N LEU A 57 5.72 4.65 -4.67
CA LEU A 57 5.92 4.20 -3.29
C LEU A 57 6.37 2.74 -3.26
N LYS A 58 7.57 2.51 -2.73
CA LYS A 58 8.14 1.18 -2.47
C LYS A 58 8.29 0.97 -0.97
N VAL A 59 7.65 -0.06 -0.43
CA VAL A 59 7.68 -0.33 1.02
C VAL A 59 7.87 -1.80 1.33
N SER A 60 8.73 -2.09 2.31
CA SER A 60 9.09 -3.46 2.66
C SER A 60 9.60 -3.56 4.10
N PRO A 61 9.16 -4.50 4.95
CA PRO A 61 7.79 -4.89 5.30
C PRO A 61 6.96 -3.78 5.96
N VAL A 62 5.62 -3.92 5.96
CA VAL A 62 4.69 -3.00 6.66
C VAL A 62 3.72 -3.72 7.60
N LYS A 63 3.60 -3.29 8.86
CA LYS A 63 2.57 -3.83 9.76
C LYS A 63 1.18 -3.29 9.43
N ALA A 64 1.02 -1.98 9.26
CA ALA A 64 -0.27 -1.38 8.93
C ALA A 64 -0.14 -0.24 7.91
N MET A 65 -0.98 -0.27 6.88
CA MET A 65 -1.10 0.81 5.90
C MET A 65 -2.56 1.21 5.70
N SER A 66 -2.82 2.53 5.68
CA SER A 66 -4.17 3.08 5.60
C SER A 66 -4.28 4.22 4.61
N ASN A 67 -5.31 4.15 3.77
CA ASN A 67 -5.67 5.16 2.75
C ASN A 67 -4.50 5.58 1.83
N PRO A 68 -3.67 4.67 1.27
CA PRO A 68 -2.72 5.07 0.25
C PRO A 68 -3.44 5.61 -0.98
N LYS A 69 -2.89 6.70 -1.53
CA LYS A 69 -3.37 7.39 -2.74
C LYS A 69 -2.16 7.66 -3.63
N ASN A 70 -1.67 6.63 -4.29
CA ASN A 70 -0.47 6.66 -5.13
C ASN A 70 -0.83 6.19 -6.54
N SER A 71 -0.14 6.68 -7.57
CA SER A 71 -0.25 6.09 -8.91
C SER A 71 0.37 4.69 -8.90
N ASP A 72 1.60 4.56 -8.40
CA ASP A 72 2.29 3.28 -8.26
C ASP A 72 2.59 2.94 -6.80
N LEU A 73 2.11 1.78 -6.36
CA LEU A 73 2.42 1.24 -5.05
C LEU A 73 2.92 -0.21 -5.14
N LYS A 74 4.16 -0.43 -4.71
CA LYS A 74 4.77 -1.76 -4.57
C LYS A 74 5.08 -2.06 -3.11
N VAL A 75 4.50 -3.13 -2.59
CA VAL A 75 4.73 -3.57 -1.20
C VAL A 75 5.07 -5.05 -1.13
N SER A 76 6.19 -5.38 -0.47
CA SER A 76 6.69 -6.77 -0.37
C SER A 76 6.13 -7.58 0.79
N SER A 77 5.35 -6.97 1.68
CA SER A 77 4.47 -7.66 2.62
C SER A 77 3.70 -6.66 3.44
N VAL A 78 2.42 -6.96 3.72
CA VAL A 78 1.62 -6.15 4.64
C VAL A 78 0.74 -7.00 5.55
N LYS A 79 0.79 -6.74 6.86
CA LYS A 79 -0.11 -7.43 7.80
C LYS A 79 -1.54 -6.88 7.68
N ALA A 80 -1.73 -5.58 7.53
CA ALA A 80 -3.04 -4.97 7.33
C ALA A 80 -2.99 -3.81 6.33
N LEU A 81 -3.78 -3.92 5.26
CA LEU A 81 -4.01 -2.87 4.27
C LEU A 81 -5.48 -2.47 4.25
N SER A 82 -5.75 -1.17 4.41
CA SER A 82 -7.11 -0.64 4.47
C SER A 82 -7.31 0.54 3.52
N LYS A 83 -8.44 0.50 2.79
CA LYS A 83 -8.90 1.56 1.89
C LYS A 83 -7.85 2.04 0.87
N PRO A 84 -7.08 1.17 0.20
CA PRO A 84 -6.24 1.63 -0.91
C PRO A 84 -7.10 2.23 -2.03
N MET A 85 -6.59 3.32 -2.60
CA MET A 85 -7.19 4.13 -3.67
C MET A 85 -6.09 4.49 -4.68
N ASN A 86 -5.47 3.47 -5.28
CA ASN A 86 -4.36 3.59 -6.22
C ASN A 86 -4.82 3.17 -7.62
N SER A 87 -4.20 3.70 -8.67
CA SER A 87 -4.39 3.19 -10.04
C SER A 87 -3.75 1.81 -10.15
N ASP A 88 -2.47 1.69 -9.76
CA ASP A 88 -1.71 0.44 -9.80
C ASP A 88 -1.23 0.03 -8.41
N LEU A 89 -1.68 -1.15 -7.97
CA LEU A 89 -1.27 -1.73 -6.70
C LEU A 89 -0.73 -3.15 -6.89
N LYS A 90 0.55 -3.34 -6.57
CA LYS A 90 1.24 -4.64 -6.54
C LYS A 90 1.66 -4.97 -5.11
N VAL A 91 1.05 -6.00 -4.53
CA VAL A 91 1.37 -6.44 -3.16
C VAL A 91 1.59 -7.94 -3.09
N SER A 92 2.59 -8.37 -2.34
CA SER A 92 2.89 -9.79 -2.16
C SER A 92 3.61 -10.02 -0.85
N PRO A 93 3.14 -10.83 0.12
CA PRO A 93 1.78 -11.26 0.46
C PRO A 93 1.03 -10.28 1.40
N VAL A 94 -0.31 -10.41 1.50
CA VAL A 94 -1.18 -9.61 2.39
C VAL A 94 -1.92 -10.49 3.40
N LYS A 95 -1.81 -10.20 4.71
CA LYS A 95 -2.62 -10.95 5.69
C LYS A 95 -4.08 -10.48 5.72
N ALA A 96 -4.34 -9.18 5.69
CA ALA A 96 -5.70 -8.64 5.67
C ALA A 96 -5.82 -7.44 4.72
N LEU A 97 -6.78 -7.51 3.80
CA LEU A 97 -7.13 -6.44 2.87
C LEU A 97 -8.60 -6.04 3.05
N SER A 98 -8.85 -4.75 3.30
CA SER A 98 -10.20 -4.25 3.54
C SER A 98 -10.55 -3.02 2.71
N LYS A 99 -11.75 -3.04 2.13
CA LYS A 99 -12.34 -1.92 1.39
C LYS A 99 -11.43 -1.34 0.28
N PRO A 100 -10.70 -2.15 -0.52
CA PRO A 100 -9.99 -1.60 -1.68
C PRO A 100 -10.99 -0.91 -2.64
N LYS A 101 -10.49 0.14 -3.31
CA LYS A 101 -11.22 0.94 -4.30
C LYS A 101 -10.33 1.29 -5.51
N ASN A 102 -9.46 0.37 -5.89
CA ASN A 102 -8.49 0.56 -6.98
C ASN A 102 -9.13 0.21 -8.33
N SER A 103 -8.63 0.80 -9.43
CA SER A 103 -8.94 0.31 -10.78
C SER A 103 -8.24 -1.02 -11.00
N ASP A 104 -6.91 -1.07 -10.78
CA ASP A 104 -6.10 -2.27 -10.99
C ASP A 104 -5.41 -2.73 -9.70
N LEU A 105 -5.76 -3.93 -9.25
CA LEU A 105 -5.18 -4.53 -8.05
C LEU A 105 -4.64 -5.92 -8.36
N LYS A 106 -3.32 -6.08 -8.23
CA LYS A 106 -2.60 -7.35 -8.35
C LYS A 106 -2.03 -7.76 -7.00
N VAL A 107 -2.57 -8.84 -6.43
CA VAL A 107 -2.08 -9.41 -5.17
C VAL A 107 -1.75 -10.87 -5.35
N SER A 108 -0.57 -11.29 -4.89
CA SER A 108 -0.18 -12.70 -4.97
C SER A 108 -1.01 -13.57 -4.04
N SER A 109 -1.12 -13.19 -2.76
CA SER A 109 -1.95 -13.90 -1.80
C SER A 109 -2.57 -12.96 -0.76
N VAL A 110 -3.82 -13.24 -0.42
CA VAL A 110 -4.57 -12.55 0.63
C VAL A 110 -5.17 -13.56 1.60
N LYS A 111 -4.78 -13.52 2.88
CA LYS A 111 -5.42 -14.42 3.87
C LYS A 111 -6.88 -14.04 4.13
N ALA A 112 -7.20 -12.76 4.23
CA ALA A 112 -8.58 -12.28 4.40
C ALA A 112 -8.87 -11.03 3.55
N LEU A 113 -9.90 -11.11 2.70
CA LEU A 113 -10.39 -10.02 1.86
C LEU A 113 -11.82 -9.63 2.26
N SER A 114 -12.05 -8.35 2.57
CA SER A 114 -13.37 -7.86 2.98
C SER A 114 -13.82 -6.61 2.22
N LYS A 115 -15.06 -6.63 1.74
CA LYS A 115 -15.76 -5.49 1.11
C LYS A 115 -15.00 -4.84 -0.07
N PRO A 116 -14.41 -5.61 -1.01
CA PRO A 116 -13.84 -5.01 -2.21
C PRO A 116 -14.91 -4.26 -3.00
N LYS A 117 -14.54 -3.09 -3.54
CA LYS A 117 -15.40 -2.26 -4.41
C LYS A 117 -14.83 -2.10 -5.83
N ASN A 118 -13.75 -2.79 -6.16
CA ASN A 118 -13.03 -2.69 -7.43
C ASN A 118 -13.72 -3.45 -8.55
N SER A 119 -13.73 -2.91 -9.77
CA SER A 119 -14.16 -3.62 -10.99
C SER A 119 -13.19 -4.71 -11.42
N ASP A 120 -11.87 -4.50 -11.28
CA ASP A 120 -10.84 -5.38 -11.86
C ASP A 120 -9.80 -5.83 -10.82
N LEU A 121 -10.24 -6.76 -9.96
CA LEU A 121 -9.39 -7.36 -8.93
C LEU A 121 -8.79 -8.69 -9.41
N LYS A 122 -7.46 -8.76 -9.51
CA LYS A 122 -6.70 -10.00 -9.78
C LYS A 122 -5.96 -10.46 -8.53
N VAL A 123 -6.44 -11.54 -7.92
CA VAL A 123 -5.77 -12.17 -6.77
C VAL A 123 -5.46 -13.63 -7.08
N SER A 124 -4.20 -14.02 -6.88
CA SER A 124 -3.78 -15.40 -7.21
C SER A 124 -4.31 -16.40 -6.18
N SER A 125 -4.32 -16.06 -4.89
CA SER A 125 -4.97 -16.88 -3.87
C SER A 125 -5.66 -16.05 -2.77
N VAL A 126 -6.87 -16.45 -2.40
CA VAL A 126 -7.63 -15.88 -1.27
C VAL A 126 -8.06 -17.00 -0.34
N LYS A 127 -7.63 -16.94 0.93
CA LYS A 127 -8.04 -17.95 1.94
C LYS A 127 -9.42 -17.67 2.56
N ALA A 128 -9.85 -16.42 2.61
CA ALA A 128 -11.16 -16.04 3.12
C ALA A 128 -11.67 -14.78 2.41
N LEU A 129 -12.90 -14.83 1.92
CA LEU A 129 -13.57 -13.73 1.22
C LEU A 129 -14.90 -13.41 1.91
N SER A 130 -15.14 -12.14 2.23
CA SER A 130 -16.39 -11.71 2.87
C SER A 130 -16.98 -10.45 2.24
N LYS A 131 -18.27 -10.54 1.87
CA LYS A 131 -19.11 -9.44 1.37
C LYS A 131 -18.51 -8.74 0.13
N PRO A 132 -18.14 -9.47 -0.95
CA PRO A 132 -17.82 -8.81 -2.20
C PRO A 132 -19.06 -8.06 -2.70
N LYS A 133 -18.90 -6.80 -3.12
CA LYS A 133 -19.98 -6.02 -3.74
C LYS A 133 -19.86 -5.97 -5.27
N ASN A 134 -18.92 -6.73 -5.84
CA ASN A 134 -18.57 -6.63 -7.26
C ASN A 134 -18.79 -7.97 -7.98
N SER A 135 -19.43 -7.91 -9.15
CA SER A 135 -19.76 -9.02 -10.03
C SER A 135 -18.59 -9.55 -10.89
N ASN A 136 -17.48 -8.80 -11.02
CA ASN A 136 -16.35 -9.08 -11.93
C ASN A 136 -15.08 -9.56 -11.21
N LEU A 137 -15.21 -10.13 -10.01
CA LEU A 137 -14.07 -10.59 -9.22
C LEU A 137 -13.41 -11.83 -9.85
N LYS A 138 -12.14 -11.72 -10.28
CA LYS A 138 -11.33 -12.87 -10.73
C LYS A 138 -10.36 -13.34 -9.64
N VAL A 139 -10.70 -14.43 -8.96
CA VAL A 139 -9.82 -15.13 -8.01
C VAL A 139 -9.35 -16.43 -8.65
N ILE A 140 -8.04 -16.68 -8.69
CA ILE A 140 -7.48 -17.88 -9.33
C ILE A 140 -7.65 -19.11 -8.41
N ILE A 141 -7.53 -18.94 -7.09
CA ILE A 141 -7.75 -19.99 -6.08
C ILE A 141 -8.47 -19.40 -4.87
N ALA A 142 -9.68 -19.85 -4.58
CA ALA A 142 -10.42 -19.49 -3.37
C ALA A 142 -10.71 -20.74 -2.53
N SER A 143 -10.31 -20.74 -1.26
CA SER A 143 -10.94 -21.63 -0.27
C SER A 143 -12.09 -20.84 0.34
N MET A 144 -13.32 -21.14 -0.04
CA MET A 144 -14.50 -20.55 0.59
C MET A 144 -14.71 -21.26 1.93
N HIS A 145 -14.84 -20.51 3.01
CA HIS A 145 -15.41 -21.01 4.26
C HIS A 145 -16.72 -20.27 4.43
N GLU A 146 -17.81 -21.03 4.49
CA GLU A 146 -19.19 -20.54 4.66
C GLU A 146 -19.37 -19.79 5.98
#